data_AF-A0A7X4HHX2-F1
#
_entry.id   AF-A0A7X4HHX2-F1
#
_cell.length_a   1.000
_cell.length_b   1.000
_cell.length_c   1.000
_cell.angle_alpha   90.00
_cell.angle_beta   90.00
_cell.angle_gamma   90.00
#
_symmetry.space_group_name_H-M   'P 1'
#
loop_
_entity.id
_entity.type
_entity.pdbx_description
1 polymer ?
#
loop_
_entity_poly.entity_id
_entity_poly.type
_entity_poly.pdbx_seq_one_letter_code
_entity_poly.pdbx_strand_id
1 'polypeptide(L)'
;MLAILGTGILLAGCGAGGTDQTPKASAQGGPTLLAATASNSSCSFPKFVFGTKYATGTIVNFADNGKNYIATHDNPGYDPTISTYFWSPYTACSAPAPAPAPAPSCSFPNYAWGSNYVTGNIVTYPDNGKYYIATHDNPGWDPTISTYFWSPYTCSAPAPTPTPTPTPTPAPTGPVVTAASCSYAAVSAAVNSAATGTTVSVPAGDCSWGTQQLNVPAGIYLRGAGQDKTVIRRVGSVSNTSYLVAYNCSNGQRAQFSGMTLIGNGNAAIQDKGLGLLNGCSDFSVTNSKFSKFVFSAVYVGDAPKQRGVIFKNNFIDNYSPELKNLGYGVVVYGGGAWPALSLGSADAVFVEDNYFSGNRHNIASNNGSVYVFRYNKVNGTDAAKDYAMTDAHGLSSSQRGSRSFEIYNNTYSTSISSGLQRTAIGIRGGDGVIFNNTVPATVSRTVELMVEGFGCGTYPGADQSRSVYIWNNTANPQNGYTTNGIDNTCPASLGLNRDYFLNAKPGYTPYVYPHPLRAGQ
;
A
#
# COMPACT_ATOMS: atom_id res chain seq x y z
N MET A 1 -0.27 -20.64 53.15
CA MET A 1 -0.78 -21.69 54.06
C MET A 1 -2.14 -22.14 53.55
N LEU A 2 -2.48 -23.43 53.73
CA LEU A 2 -3.61 -24.12 53.10
C LEU A 2 -4.39 -24.92 54.17
N ALA A 3 -5.71 -24.79 54.19
CA ALA A 3 -6.75 -25.70 54.77
C ALA A 3 -8.07 -24.88 54.83
N ILE A 4 -9.25 -25.25 54.31
CA ILE A 4 -10.00 -26.53 54.19
C ILE A 4 -10.71 -26.96 55.47
N LEU A 5 -12.05 -27.03 55.39
CA LEU A 5 -13.08 -27.93 56.01
C LEU A 5 -14.45 -27.25 55.75
N GLY A 6 -15.58 -27.86 55.33
CA GLY A 6 -16.10 -29.23 55.42
C GLY A 6 -16.80 -29.45 56.78
N THR A 7 -18.04 -29.93 56.99
CA THR A 7 -19.21 -30.47 56.21
C THR A 7 -20.48 -30.36 57.12
N GLY A 8 -21.75 -30.55 56.73
CA GLY A 8 -22.44 -30.92 55.47
C GLY A 8 -23.72 -31.78 55.72
N ILE A 9 -24.51 -32.08 54.67
CA ILE A 9 -25.44 -33.24 54.50
C ILE A 9 -26.85 -33.18 55.15
N LEU A 10 -27.92 -33.29 54.31
CA LEU A 10 -29.00 -34.33 54.29
C LEU A 10 -30.19 -33.87 53.39
N LEU A 11 -31.14 -34.74 53.02
CA LEU A 11 -31.23 -35.67 51.88
C LEU A 11 -32.73 -36.05 51.70
N ALA A 12 -33.07 -36.77 50.62
CA ALA A 12 -34.37 -37.43 50.29
C ALA A 12 -35.52 -36.56 49.69
N GLY A 13 -36.29 -37.03 48.69
CA GLY A 13 -36.11 -38.22 47.81
C GLY A 13 -37.35 -38.62 46.98
N CYS A 14 -37.11 -39.28 45.81
CA CYS A 14 -38.04 -40.13 44.99
C CYS A 14 -39.35 -39.49 44.42
N GLY A 15 -40.04 -39.95 43.36
CA GLY A 15 -39.91 -41.07 42.39
C GLY A 15 -41.29 -41.71 42.06
N ALA A 16 -41.63 -42.27 40.89
CA ALA A 16 -41.03 -42.35 39.54
C ALA A 16 -42.03 -42.94 38.49
N GLY A 17 -41.80 -42.75 37.17
CA GLY A 17 -42.54 -43.40 36.05
C GLY A 17 -43.67 -42.56 35.38
N GLY A 18 -44.05 -42.69 34.10
CA GLY A 18 -43.47 -43.44 32.97
C GLY A 18 -44.53 -44.17 32.12
N THR A 19 -44.63 -43.89 30.80
CA THR A 19 -45.08 -44.84 29.73
C THR A 19 -44.91 -44.26 28.32
N ASP A 20 -44.72 -45.17 27.38
CA ASP A 20 -44.60 -45.00 25.92
C ASP A 20 -45.98 -44.86 25.23
N GLN A 21 -46.01 -44.48 23.94
CA GLN A 21 -46.93 -44.95 22.88
C GLN A 21 -46.86 -44.08 21.61
N THR A 22 -46.55 -44.71 20.47
CA THR A 22 -46.83 -44.21 19.12
C THR A 22 -47.79 -45.17 18.40
N PRO A 23 -48.64 -44.68 17.48
CA PRO A 23 -49.22 -45.52 16.43
C PRO A 23 -48.81 -45.08 15.00
N LYS A 24 -48.89 -46.04 14.07
CA LYS A 24 -48.56 -45.93 12.64
C LYS A 24 -49.81 -45.90 11.73
N ALA A 25 -49.55 -45.61 10.44
CA ALA A 25 -50.31 -45.99 9.23
C ALA A 25 -51.47 -45.04 8.80
N SER A 26 -51.85 -44.91 7.52
CA SER A 26 -51.33 -45.53 6.27
C SER A 26 -51.60 -44.70 4.99
N ALA A 27 -50.71 -44.89 4.00
CA ALA A 27 -50.87 -44.79 2.53
C ALA A 27 -52.18 -44.27 1.88
N GLN A 28 -52.04 -43.41 0.85
CA GLN A 28 -52.26 -43.75 -0.59
C GLN A 28 -52.03 -42.53 -1.51
N GLY A 29 -51.66 -42.75 -2.78
CA GLY A 29 -51.75 -41.73 -3.85
C GLY A 29 -50.45 -41.36 -4.58
N GLY A 30 -49.99 -42.21 -5.50
CA GLY A 30 -49.47 -41.69 -6.78
C GLY A 30 -50.66 -41.45 -7.72
N PRO A 31 -50.60 -40.50 -8.66
CA PRO A 31 -49.99 -40.87 -9.94
C PRO A 31 -49.30 -39.75 -10.75
N THR A 32 -48.61 -40.19 -11.81
CA THR A 32 -48.37 -39.50 -13.11
C THR A 32 -47.62 -38.16 -13.17
N LEU A 33 -46.53 -38.20 -13.95
CA LEU A 33 -45.99 -37.06 -14.68
C LEU A 33 -47.06 -36.39 -15.56
N LEU A 34 -47.20 -35.08 -15.42
CA LEU A 34 -47.67 -34.19 -16.47
C LEU A 34 -46.73 -32.99 -16.54
N ALA A 35 -46.04 -32.85 -17.67
CA ALA A 35 -45.22 -31.67 -17.94
C ALA A 35 -46.15 -30.48 -18.23
N ALA A 36 -46.14 -29.48 -17.36
CA ALA A 36 -46.85 -28.22 -17.56
C ALA A 36 -45.89 -27.05 -17.30
N THR A 37 -45.41 -26.48 -18.41
CA THR A 37 -45.00 -25.07 -18.59
C THR A 37 -44.34 -24.35 -17.41
N ALA A 38 -43.05 -24.04 -17.56
CA ALA A 38 -42.39 -23.04 -16.72
C ALA A 38 -43.13 -21.69 -16.81
N SER A 39 -43.79 -21.29 -15.73
CA SER A 39 -44.26 -19.93 -15.54
C SER A 39 -43.14 -19.09 -14.92
N ASN A 40 -42.89 -17.91 -15.50
CA ASN A 40 -41.94 -16.95 -14.93
C ASN A 40 -42.49 -16.40 -13.60
N SER A 41 -42.13 -17.03 -12.49
CA SER A 41 -42.32 -16.44 -11.16
C SER A 41 -41.26 -15.36 -10.93
N SER A 42 -41.69 -14.10 -10.96
CA SER A 42 -40.82 -12.96 -10.62
C SER A 42 -40.35 -13.09 -9.17
N CYS A 43 -39.04 -13.27 -8.95
CA CYS A 43 -38.45 -13.29 -7.61
C CYS A 43 -38.49 -11.91 -6.93
N SER A 44 -39.61 -11.60 -6.29
CA SER A 44 -39.79 -10.44 -5.43
C SER A 44 -39.94 -10.92 -3.98
N PHE A 45 -38.92 -10.67 -3.15
CA PHE A 45 -38.93 -11.02 -1.73
C PHE A 45 -39.29 -9.80 -0.87
N PRO A 46 -40.01 -9.98 0.24
CA PRO A 46 -40.31 -8.88 1.16
C PRO A 46 -39.01 -8.26 1.71
N LYS A 47 -39.02 -6.95 1.95
CA LYS A 47 -37.88 -6.28 2.60
C LYS A 47 -37.73 -6.78 4.04
N PHE A 48 -36.49 -6.93 4.49
CA PHE A 48 -36.18 -7.18 5.89
C PHE A 48 -36.64 -6.00 6.77
N VAL A 49 -37.15 -6.31 7.96
CA VAL A 49 -37.62 -5.36 8.97
C VAL A 49 -37.01 -5.77 10.31
N PHE A 50 -36.20 -4.87 10.88
CA PHE A 50 -35.54 -5.09 12.17
C PHE A 50 -36.53 -5.43 13.29
N GLY A 51 -36.18 -6.40 14.13
CA GLY A 51 -37.03 -6.84 15.26
C GLY A 51 -38.27 -7.66 14.87
N THR A 52 -38.49 -7.93 13.58
CA THR A 52 -39.56 -8.84 13.14
C THR A 52 -39.07 -10.29 13.22
N LYS A 53 -39.90 -11.19 13.75
CA LYS A 53 -39.56 -12.63 13.79
C LYS A 53 -39.71 -13.27 12.41
N TYR A 54 -38.70 -14.02 11.99
CA TYR A 54 -38.67 -14.76 10.73
C TYR A 54 -38.48 -16.25 11.02
N ALA A 55 -39.39 -17.10 10.53
CA ALA A 55 -39.25 -18.55 10.64
C ALA A 55 -38.15 -19.08 9.71
N THR A 56 -37.54 -20.20 10.07
CA THR A 56 -36.58 -20.93 9.24
C THR A 56 -37.12 -21.14 7.81
N GLY A 57 -36.30 -20.85 6.81
CA GLY A 57 -36.66 -20.88 5.39
C GLY A 57 -37.24 -19.58 4.83
N THR A 58 -37.56 -18.57 5.66
CA THR A 58 -38.05 -17.27 5.16
C THR A 58 -36.96 -16.54 4.37
N ILE A 59 -37.30 -16.00 3.20
CA ILE A 59 -36.38 -15.23 2.35
C ILE A 59 -36.76 -13.74 2.39
N VAL A 60 -35.78 -12.88 2.61
CA VAL A 60 -35.94 -11.41 2.67
C VAL A 60 -34.92 -10.72 1.78
N ASN A 61 -35.28 -9.53 1.28
CA ASN A 61 -34.34 -8.60 0.65
C ASN A 61 -33.82 -7.59 1.69
N PHE A 62 -32.50 -7.52 1.87
CA PHE A 62 -31.87 -6.57 2.80
C PHE A 62 -31.50 -5.28 2.04
N ALA A 63 -32.28 -4.22 2.26
CA ALA A 63 -32.26 -3.03 1.41
C ALA A 63 -30.89 -2.32 1.35
N ASP A 64 -30.14 -2.30 2.46
CA ASP A 64 -28.88 -1.56 2.58
C ASP A 64 -27.75 -2.13 1.72
N ASN A 65 -27.86 -3.38 1.26
CA ASN A 65 -26.93 -3.99 0.32
C ASN A 65 -27.58 -4.64 -0.92
N GLY A 66 -28.92 -4.59 -1.01
CA GLY A 66 -29.73 -5.12 -2.11
C GLY A 66 -29.80 -6.65 -2.22
N LYS A 67 -29.17 -7.41 -1.32
CA LYS A 67 -29.05 -8.88 -1.42
C LYS A 67 -30.22 -9.60 -0.76
N ASN A 68 -30.47 -10.82 -1.23
CA ASN A 68 -31.46 -11.72 -0.63
C ASN A 68 -30.78 -12.67 0.36
N TYR A 69 -31.46 -12.92 1.48
CA TYR A 69 -30.99 -13.81 2.54
C TYR A 69 -32.12 -14.77 2.94
N ILE A 70 -31.77 -16.03 3.19
CA ILE A 70 -32.68 -17.06 3.72
C ILE A 70 -32.36 -17.32 5.19
N ALA A 71 -33.40 -17.37 6.02
CA ALA A 71 -33.28 -17.69 7.43
C ALA A 71 -32.89 -19.17 7.60
N THR A 72 -31.71 -19.45 8.15
CA THR A 72 -31.23 -20.81 8.41
C THR A 72 -31.72 -21.38 9.74
N HIS A 73 -32.20 -20.51 10.62
CA HIS A 73 -32.84 -20.83 11.90
C HIS A 73 -33.94 -19.80 12.19
N ASP A 74 -34.85 -20.11 13.12
CA ASP A 74 -35.88 -19.17 13.58
C ASP A 74 -35.21 -17.94 14.20
N ASN A 75 -35.39 -16.80 13.54
CA ASN A 75 -34.69 -15.56 13.85
C ASN A 75 -35.64 -14.57 14.54
N PRO A 76 -35.30 -14.04 15.74
CA PRO A 76 -36.13 -13.05 16.43
C PRO A 76 -36.07 -11.63 15.83
N GLY A 77 -35.34 -11.40 14.74
CA GLY A 77 -35.24 -10.11 14.02
C GLY A 77 -33.83 -9.51 13.93
N TYR A 78 -32.79 -10.35 14.04
CA TYR A 78 -31.39 -9.97 13.90
C TYR A 78 -30.95 -9.78 12.45
N ASP A 79 -29.96 -8.89 12.27
CA ASP A 79 -29.43 -8.42 10.99
C ASP A 79 -28.74 -9.52 10.13
N PRO A 80 -29.11 -9.68 8.84
CA PRO A 80 -28.47 -10.60 7.88
C PRO A 80 -27.00 -10.36 7.56
N THR A 81 -26.47 -9.18 7.85
CA THR A 81 -25.07 -8.80 7.59
C THR A 81 -24.16 -9.01 8.81
N ILE A 82 -24.74 -9.09 10.02
CA ILE A 82 -23.99 -9.24 11.27
C ILE A 82 -23.91 -10.72 11.70
N SER A 83 -24.98 -11.51 11.48
CA SER A 83 -25.04 -12.91 11.93
C SER A 83 -25.22 -13.92 10.81
N THR A 84 -24.15 -14.66 10.51
CA THR A 84 -24.15 -15.82 9.61
C THR A 84 -24.78 -17.08 10.23
N TYR A 85 -25.20 -17.02 11.50
CA TYR A 85 -25.87 -18.14 12.17
C TYR A 85 -27.36 -18.21 11.81
N PHE A 86 -28.05 -17.06 11.81
CA PHE A 86 -29.47 -16.97 11.48
C PHE A 86 -29.75 -16.81 9.99
N TRP A 87 -28.76 -16.38 9.20
CA TRP A 87 -28.94 -16.07 7.78
C TRP A 87 -27.85 -16.68 6.91
N SER A 88 -28.25 -17.10 5.70
CA SER A 88 -27.34 -17.38 4.59
C SER A 88 -27.74 -16.59 3.34
N PRO A 89 -26.80 -16.20 2.46
CA PRO A 89 -27.13 -15.58 1.18
C PRO A 89 -28.00 -16.51 0.32
N TYR A 90 -29.03 -15.96 -0.32
CA TYR A 90 -29.96 -16.73 -1.16
C TYR A 90 -29.83 -16.35 -2.64
N THR A 91 -29.50 -17.35 -3.49
CA THR A 91 -29.10 -17.13 -4.89
C THR A 91 -29.95 -17.88 -5.94
N ALA A 92 -30.97 -18.63 -5.52
CA ALA A 92 -31.75 -19.53 -6.38
C ALA A 92 -32.64 -18.85 -7.45
N CYS A 93 -32.56 -17.51 -7.57
CA CYS A 93 -33.18 -16.72 -8.64
C CYS A 93 -32.20 -16.34 -9.75
N SER A 94 -31.11 -17.09 -9.88
CA SER A 94 -30.15 -16.97 -10.99
C SER A 94 -30.66 -17.81 -12.16
N ALA A 95 -30.77 -17.22 -13.36
CA ALA A 95 -31.19 -17.93 -14.57
C ALA A 95 -30.21 -19.07 -14.91
N PRO A 96 -30.65 -20.15 -15.62
CA PRO A 96 -29.77 -21.25 -15.99
C PRO A 96 -28.57 -20.80 -16.81
N ALA A 97 -27.39 -21.38 -16.53
CA ALA A 97 -26.17 -21.08 -17.25
C ALA A 97 -26.26 -21.55 -18.72
N PRO A 98 -25.76 -20.75 -19.70
CA PRO A 98 -25.62 -21.21 -21.07
C PRO A 98 -24.67 -22.41 -21.19
N ALA A 99 -24.90 -23.26 -22.19
CA ALA A 99 -23.96 -24.34 -22.52
C ALA A 99 -22.56 -23.79 -22.85
N PRO A 100 -21.47 -24.50 -22.51
CA PRO A 100 -20.11 -24.00 -22.70
C PRO A 100 -19.81 -23.73 -24.19
N ALA A 101 -19.33 -22.53 -24.47
CA ALA A 101 -18.94 -22.11 -25.81
C ALA A 101 -17.68 -22.85 -26.30
N PRO A 102 -17.50 -23.02 -27.64
CA PRO A 102 -16.27 -23.56 -28.20
C PRO A 102 -15.04 -22.72 -27.82
N ALA A 103 -13.87 -23.37 -27.73
CA ALA A 103 -12.61 -22.67 -27.43
C ALA A 103 -12.30 -21.59 -28.49
N PRO A 104 -11.86 -20.39 -28.09
CA PRO A 104 -11.62 -19.30 -29.03
C PRO A 104 -10.35 -19.55 -29.85
N SER A 105 -10.47 -19.55 -31.17
CA SER A 105 -9.34 -19.50 -32.10
C SER A 105 -8.90 -18.04 -32.29
N CYS A 106 -7.74 -17.63 -31.76
CA CYS A 106 -7.07 -16.46 -32.33
C CYS A 106 -6.41 -16.87 -33.66
N SER A 107 -6.41 -15.95 -34.62
CA SER A 107 -5.59 -16.05 -35.82
C SER A 107 -4.76 -14.76 -35.91
N PHE A 108 -3.44 -14.90 -35.83
CA PHE A 108 -2.50 -13.79 -35.96
C PHE A 108 -1.68 -13.95 -37.24
N PRO A 109 -1.28 -12.85 -37.90
CA PRO A 109 -0.41 -12.91 -39.08
C PRO A 109 0.86 -13.71 -38.81
N ASN A 110 1.33 -14.45 -39.81
CA ASN A 110 2.62 -15.12 -39.70
C ASN A 110 3.74 -14.08 -39.54
N TYR A 111 4.73 -14.39 -38.71
CA TYR A 111 5.98 -13.65 -38.66
C TYR A 111 6.64 -13.67 -40.05
N ALA A 112 7.11 -12.50 -40.49
CA ALA A 112 7.74 -12.26 -41.78
C ALA A 112 9.13 -11.68 -41.56
N TRP A 113 10.15 -12.40 -42.00
CA TRP A 113 11.55 -12.08 -41.76
C TRP A 113 11.90 -10.66 -42.24
N GLY A 114 12.56 -9.86 -41.39
CA GLY A 114 12.97 -8.49 -41.71
C GLY A 114 11.84 -7.45 -41.79
N SER A 115 10.62 -7.79 -41.38
CA SER A 115 9.51 -6.82 -41.28
C SER A 115 9.55 -6.05 -39.96
N ASN A 116 9.28 -4.74 -40.00
CA ASN A 116 9.16 -3.93 -38.77
C ASN A 116 7.84 -4.27 -38.03
N TYR A 117 7.93 -4.48 -36.72
CA TYR A 117 6.80 -4.70 -35.81
C TYR A 117 6.81 -3.65 -34.70
N VAL A 118 5.69 -3.00 -34.42
CA VAL A 118 5.57 -2.06 -33.29
C VAL A 118 5.13 -2.77 -32.02
N THR A 119 5.45 -2.19 -30.87
CA THR A 119 5.08 -2.69 -29.55
C THR A 119 3.59 -3.03 -29.48
N GLY A 120 3.27 -4.24 -29.03
CA GLY A 120 1.93 -4.80 -28.98
C GLY A 120 1.47 -5.59 -30.22
N ASN A 121 2.25 -5.61 -31.30
CA ASN A 121 1.97 -6.51 -32.44
C ASN A 121 2.09 -7.98 -32.00
N ILE A 122 1.17 -8.83 -32.45
CA ILE A 122 1.17 -10.27 -32.18
C ILE A 122 1.31 -11.02 -33.51
N VAL A 123 2.21 -12.00 -33.55
CA VAL A 123 2.47 -12.85 -34.73
C VAL A 123 2.39 -14.33 -34.38
N THR A 124 2.01 -15.15 -35.35
CA THR A 124 2.20 -16.61 -35.32
C THR A 124 3.59 -16.92 -35.87
N TYR A 125 4.42 -17.66 -35.13
CA TYR A 125 5.71 -18.08 -35.64
C TYR A 125 5.56 -19.39 -36.45
N PRO A 126 5.83 -19.40 -37.78
CA PRO A 126 5.45 -20.51 -38.65
C PRO A 126 6.01 -21.87 -38.22
N ASP A 127 7.28 -21.93 -37.79
CA ASP A 127 7.98 -23.18 -37.55
C ASP A 127 7.51 -23.94 -36.31
N ASN A 128 6.86 -23.24 -35.36
CA ASN A 128 6.45 -23.82 -34.08
C ASN A 128 4.97 -23.59 -33.72
N GLY A 129 4.24 -22.83 -34.55
CA GLY A 129 2.81 -22.54 -34.37
C GLY A 129 2.45 -21.73 -33.13
N LYS A 130 3.43 -21.18 -32.40
CA LYS A 130 3.20 -20.38 -31.18
C LYS A 130 3.02 -18.91 -31.52
N TYR A 131 2.33 -18.20 -30.64
CA TYR A 131 2.15 -16.77 -30.76
C TYR A 131 3.20 -16.02 -29.95
N TYR A 132 3.61 -14.86 -30.45
CA TYR A 132 4.57 -13.97 -29.79
C TYR A 132 4.09 -12.53 -29.90
N ILE A 133 4.22 -11.76 -28.82
CA ILE A 133 3.88 -10.34 -28.75
C ILE A 133 5.15 -9.48 -28.69
N ALA A 134 5.21 -8.44 -29.51
CA ALA A 134 6.29 -7.48 -29.51
C ALA A 134 6.24 -6.63 -28.23
N THR A 135 7.27 -6.70 -27.38
CA THR A 135 7.36 -5.93 -26.13
C THR A 135 8.07 -4.59 -26.32
N HIS A 136 8.77 -4.43 -27.44
CA HIS A 136 9.40 -3.20 -27.91
C HIS A 136 9.26 -3.12 -29.44
N ASP A 137 9.46 -1.94 -30.01
CA ASP A 137 9.48 -1.76 -31.46
C ASP A 137 10.67 -2.53 -32.06
N ASN A 138 10.37 -3.49 -32.93
CA ASN A 138 11.29 -4.50 -33.43
C ASN A 138 11.55 -4.32 -34.93
N PRO A 139 12.81 -4.09 -35.37
CA PRO A 139 13.16 -3.99 -36.79
C PRO A 139 13.28 -5.35 -37.52
N GLY A 140 12.44 -6.33 -37.15
CA GLY A 140 12.37 -7.64 -37.81
C GLY A 140 13.29 -8.73 -37.27
N TRP A 141 13.67 -8.67 -35.98
CA TRP A 141 14.34 -9.77 -35.29
C TRP A 141 13.37 -10.92 -34.95
N ASP A 142 13.93 -12.14 -34.92
CA ASP A 142 13.24 -13.41 -34.70
C ASP A 142 12.67 -13.55 -33.27
N PRO A 143 11.36 -13.85 -33.10
CA PRO A 143 10.70 -14.11 -31.82
C PRO A 143 11.23 -15.28 -30.98
N THR A 144 11.92 -16.23 -31.61
CA THR A 144 12.53 -17.38 -30.94
C THR A 144 13.94 -17.09 -30.42
N ILE A 145 14.61 -16.08 -30.97
CA ILE A 145 15.99 -15.71 -30.62
C ILE A 145 16.03 -14.54 -29.63
N SER A 146 15.19 -13.51 -29.79
CA SER A 146 15.24 -12.28 -28.99
C SER A 146 14.07 -12.13 -28.01
N THR A 147 14.33 -12.46 -26.73
CA THR A 147 13.42 -12.16 -25.61
C THR A 147 13.37 -10.68 -25.22
N TYR A 148 14.20 -9.83 -25.84
CA TYR A 148 14.14 -8.38 -25.66
C TYR A 148 13.02 -7.75 -26.47
N PHE A 149 12.87 -8.15 -27.73
CA PHE A 149 11.83 -7.65 -28.62
C PHE A 149 10.51 -8.41 -28.50
N TRP A 150 10.53 -9.68 -28.06
CA TRP A 150 9.36 -10.54 -28.03
C TRP A 150 9.14 -11.26 -26.70
N SER A 151 7.87 -11.50 -26.38
CA SER A 151 7.45 -12.44 -25.33
C SER A 151 6.47 -13.47 -25.89
N PRO A 152 6.44 -14.72 -25.39
CA PRO A 152 5.41 -15.69 -25.75
C PRO A 152 4.01 -15.17 -25.41
N TYR A 153 3.05 -15.43 -26.29
CA TYR A 153 1.65 -15.05 -26.13
C TYR A 153 0.74 -16.29 -26.15
N THR A 154 -0.34 -16.26 -25.35
CA THR A 154 -1.35 -17.33 -25.31
C THR A 154 -2.74 -16.76 -25.56
N CYS A 155 -3.53 -17.51 -26.33
CA CYS A 155 -4.95 -17.23 -26.53
C CYS A 155 -5.75 -17.52 -25.26
N SER A 156 -5.79 -16.55 -24.35
CA SER A 156 -6.84 -16.49 -23.35
C SER A 156 -8.12 -15.96 -24.00
N ALA A 157 -9.26 -16.56 -23.69
CA ALA A 157 -10.54 -15.90 -23.90
C ALA A 157 -10.49 -14.49 -23.28
N PRO A 158 -11.15 -13.48 -23.86
CA PRO A 158 -11.26 -12.19 -23.19
C PRO A 158 -11.82 -12.44 -21.79
N ALA A 159 -11.09 -11.99 -20.77
CA ALA A 159 -11.64 -11.91 -19.42
C ALA A 159 -13.00 -11.20 -19.53
N PRO A 160 -14.04 -11.65 -18.80
CA PRO A 160 -15.37 -11.07 -18.91
C PRO A 160 -15.22 -9.56 -18.86
N THR A 161 -15.64 -8.87 -19.94
CA THR A 161 -15.47 -7.43 -20.10
C THR A 161 -15.83 -6.81 -18.77
N PRO A 162 -14.91 -6.07 -18.11
CA PRO A 162 -15.24 -5.50 -16.81
C PRO A 162 -16.51 -4.71 -17.02
N THR A 163 -17.60 -5.12 -16.36
CA THR A 163 -18.82 -4.32 -16.24
C THR A 163 -18.31 -2.92 -15.95
N PRO A 164 -18.57 -1.93 -16.83
CA PRO A 164 -17.83 -0.67 -16.77
C PRO A 164 -17.91 -0.18 -15.34
N THR A 165 -16.77 -0.20 -14.64
CA THR A 165 -16.69 0.32 -13.28
C THR A 165 -17.29 1.70 -13.42
N PRO A 166 -18.45 1.98 -12.76
CA PRO A 166 -19.21 3.18 -13.06
C PRO A 166 -18.22 4.33 -12.93
N THR A 167 -17.97 5.02 -14.07
CA THR A 167 -16.89 6.01 -14.21
C THR A 167 -16.93 6.82 -12.94
N PRO A 168 -15.91 6.71 -12.05
CA PRO A 168 -16.09 7.02 -10.64
C PRO A 168 -16.63 8.42 -10.57
N THR A 169 -17.91 8.55 -10.17
CA THR A 169 -18.68 9.79 -10.28
C THR A 169 -17.78 10.87 -9.73
N PRO A 170 -17.30 11.82 -10.57
CA PRO A 170 -16.12 12.61 -10.24
C PRO A 170 -16.34 13.20 -8.87
N ALA A 171 -15.55 12.72 -7.90
CA ALA A 171 -15.84 12.93 -6.48
C ALA A 171 -16.06 14.43 -6.30
N PRO A 172 -17.27 14.85 -5.89
CA PRO A 172 -17.79 16.19 -6.18
C PRO A 172 -16.73 17.19 -5.79
N THR A 173 -16.14 17.84 -6.80
CA THR A 173 -14.93 18.62 -6.59
C THR A 173 -15.27 19.73 -5.62
N GLY A 174 -14.72 19.62 -4.41
CA GLY A 174 -14.98 20.57 -3.34
C GLY A 174 -14.66 21.99 -3.81
N PRO A 175 -15.22 23.01 -3.15
CA PRO A 175 -15.07 24.41 -3.56
C PRO A 175 -13.60 24.74 -3.84
N VAL A 176 -13.35 25.54 -4.87
CA VAL A 176 -11.99 25.93 -5.26
C VAL A 176 -11.78 27.39 -4.92
N VAL A 177 -10.73 27.68 -4.15
CA VAL A 177 -10.23 29.04 -3.93
C VAL A 177 -8.92 29.18 -4.70
N THR A 178 -8.86 30.09 -5.66
CA THR A 178 -7.64 30.34 -6.43
C THR A 178 -6.82 31.44 -5.77
N ALA A 179 -5.58 31.14 -5.39
CA ALA A 179 -4.64 32.15 -4.92
C ALA A 179 -4.29 33.11 -6.05
N ALA A 180 -4.18 34.42 -5.76
CA ALA A 180 -3.90 35.43 -6.79
C ALA A 180 -2.52 35.28 -7.48
N SER A 181 -1.58 34.57 -6.84
CA SER A 181 -0.25 34.20 -7.38
C SER A 181 0.33 33.05 -6.54
N CYS A 182 1.50 32.53 -6.93
CA CYS A 182 2.27 31.59 -6.09
C CYS A 182 2.95 32.23 -4.86
N SER A 183 2.82 33.55 -4.66
CA SER A 183 3.52 34.24 -3.57
C SER A 183 2.97 33.84 -2.19
N TYR A 184 3.82 33.84 -1.17
CA TYR A 184 3.43 33.41 0.18
C TYR A 184 2.18 34.16 0.69
N ALA A 185 2.11 35.48 0.47
CA ALA A 185 0.98 36.30 0.89
C ALA A 185 -0.34 35.89 0.19
N ALA A 186 -0.29 35.64 -1.13
CA ALA A 186 -1.48 35.24 -1.89
C ALA A 186 -1.95 33.82 -1.54
N VAL A 187 -1.03 32.87 -1.35
CA VAL A 187 -1.37 31.49 -0.97
C VAL A 187 -1.85 31.43 0.48
N SER A 188 -1.21 32.15 1.40
CA SER A 188 -1.64 32.27 2.80
C SER A 188 -3.03 32.90 2.92
N ALA A 189 -3.32 33.98 2.17
CA ALA A 189 -4.65 34.57 2.13
C ALA A 189 -5.72 33.59 1.61
N ALA A 190 -5.41 32.80 0.57
CA ALA A 190 -6.30 31.78 0.04
C ALA A 190 -6.54 30.62 1.03
N VAL A 191 -5.51 30.17 1.76
CA VAL A 191 -5.66 29.17 2.83
C VAL A 191 -6.50 29.71 3.98
N ASN A 192 -6.28 30.96 4.39
CA ASN A 192 -7.02 31.58 5.50
C ASN A 192 -8.51 31.84 5.17
N SER A 193 -8.87 31.95 3.89
CA SER A 193 -10.28 32.11 3.44
C SER A 193 -10.98 30.78 3.11
N ALA A 194 -10.23 29.69 3.01
CA ALA A 194 -10.74 28.38 2.58
C ALA A 194 -11.40 27.61 3.73
N ALA A 195 -12.59 27.07 3.48
CA ALA A 195 -13.29 26.18 4.42
C ALA A 195 -12.80 24.72 4.28
N THR A 196 -13.12 23.86 5.26
CA THR A 196 -12.92 22.41 5.15
C THR A 196 -13.59 21.84 3.90
N GLY A 197 -12.86 21.00 3.16
CA GLY A 197 -13.25 20.45 1.85
C GLY A 197 -12.81 21.30 0.65
N THR A 198 -12.23 22.48 0.87
CA THR A 198 -11.80 23.40 -0.20
C THR A 198 -10.46 23.00 -0.79
N THR A 199 -10.34 23.05 -2.12
CA THR A 199 -9.03 23.03 -2.80
C THR A 199 -8.53 24.46 -3.00
N VAL A 200 -7.39 24.79 -2.41
CA VAL A 200 -6.64 26.00 -2.74
C VAL A 200 -5.79 25.73 -3.98
N SER A 201 -6.19 26.34 -5.10
CA SER A 201 -5.47 26.29 -6.37
C SER A 201 -4.37 27.36 -6.38
N VAL A 202 -3.12 26.94 -6.55
CA VAL A 202 -1.96 27.82 -6.64
C VAL A 202 -1.55 27.96 -8.11
N PRO A 203 -1.57 29.18 -8.68
CA PRO A 203 -1.18 29.39 -10.08
C PRO A 203 0.26 28.97 -10.40
N ALA A 204 0.56 28.87 -11.70
CA ALA A 204 1.92 28.75 -12.19
C ALA A 204 2.76 29.99 -11.85
N GLY A 205 4.07 29.80 -11.72
CA GLY A 205 5.07 30.81 -11.38
C GLY A 205 6.21 30.23 -10.54
N ASP A 206 7.31 30.96 -10.46
CA ASP A 206 8.44 30.66 -9.56
C ASP A 206 8.48 31.70 -8.44
N CYS A 207 8.18 31.26 -7.22
CA CYS A 207 8.00 32.13 -6.07
C CYS A 207 8.95 31.77 -4.92
N SER A 208 9.75 32.75 -4.52
CA SER A 208 10.44 32.72 -3.23
C SER A 208 9.45 33.01 -2.10
N TRP A 209 9.46 32.17 -1.06
CA TRP A 209 8.73 32.41 0.19
C TRP A 209 9.65 32.93 1.31
N GLY A 210 10.93 33.20 1.02
CA GLY A 210 11.88 33.62 2.04
C GLY A 210 12.03 32.55 3.12
N THR A 211 11.99 33.02 4.36
CA THR A 211 12.02 32.20 5.57
C THR A 211 10.64 31.68 6.00
N GLN A 212 9.55 32.10 5.34
CA GLN A 212 8.18 31.80 5.78
C GLN A 212 7.84 30.31 5.76
N GLN A 213 6.84 29.92 6.55
CA GLN A 213 6.25 28.58 6.60
C GLN A 213 4.74 28.73 6.42
N LEU A 214 4.17 28.06 5.42
CA LEU A 214 2.72 28.01 5.27
C LEU A 214 2.15 26.93 6.20
N ASN A 215 1.39 27.34 7.21
CA ASN A 215 0.64 26.43 8.06
C ASN A 215 -0.75 26.18 7.43
N VAL A 216 -1.12 24.91 7.25
CA VAL A 216 -2.38 24.51 6.62
C VAL A 216 -3.14 23.59 7.58
N PRO A 217 -4.38 23.93 8.00
CA PRO A 217 -5.22 22.96 8.69
C PRO A 217 -5.62 21.86 7.70
N ALA A 218 -5.55 20.60 8.12
CA ALA A 218 -6.06 19.51 7.29
C ALA A 218 -7.56 19.69 7.02
N GLY A 219 -8.03 19.18 5.89
CA GLY A 219 -9.32 19.53 5.30
C GLY A 219 -9.22 20.60 4.22
N ILE A 220 -8.16 21.39 4.16
CA ILE A 220 -7.82 22.22 3.00
C ILE A 220 -6.83 21.45 2.11
N TYR A 221 -7.05 21.45 0.80
CA TYR A 221 -6.21 20.72 -0.16
C TYR A 221 -5.36 21.69 -0.99
N LEU A 222 -4.04 21.54 -1.01
CA LEU A 222 -3.16 22.36 -1.85
C LEU A 222 -2.94 21.72 -3.23
N ARG A 223 -3.19 22.48 -4.30
CA ARG A 223 -2.95 22.03 -5.69
C ARG A 223 -2.28 23.12 -6.51
N GLY A 224 -1.05 22.88 -6.98
CA GLY A 224 -0.38 23.74 -7.96
C GLY A 224 -0.77 23.42 -9.41
N ALA A 225 -0.27 24.22 -10.35
CA ALA A 225 -0.52 24.08 -11.78
C ALA A 225 0.23 22.90 -12.45
N GLY A 226 1.07 22.18 -11.71
CA GLY A 226 1.87 21.04 -12.13
C GLY A 226 3.32 21.12 -11.65
N GLN A 227 4.02 19.97 -11.67
CA GLN A 227 5.46 19.92 -11.44
C GLN A 227 6.19 20.89 -12.37
N ASP A 228 7.14 21.63 -11.80
CA ASP A 228 7.96 22.67 -12.46
C ASP A 228 7.16 23.80 -13.12
N LYS A 229 5.82 23.86 -12.92
CA LYS A 229 4.96 24.99 -13.31
C LYS A 229 4.66 25.91 -12.13
N THR A 230 4.33 25.34 -10.98
CA THR A 230 4.27 26.05 -9.70
C THR A 230 5.51 25.67 -8.91
N VAL A 231 6.45 26.60 -8.75
CA VAL A 231 7.73 26.39 -8.05
C VAL A 231 7.76 27.28 -6.81
N ILE A 232 7.97 26.68 -5.64
CA ILE A 232 8.04 27.39 -4.36
C ILE A 232 9.42 27.15 -3.73
N ARG A 233 10.12 28.23 -3.37
CA ARG A 233 11.50 28.19 -2.86
C ARG A 233 11.62 28.72 -1.45
N ARG A 234 12.35 28.00 -0.58
CA ARG A 234 12.88 28.53 0.67
C ARG A 234 14.19 29.28 0.39
N VAL A 235 14.33 30.51 0.91
CA VAL A 235 15.60 31.26 0.89
C VAL A 235 15.85 31.94 2.23
N GLY A 236 17.13 32.08 2.60
CA GLY A 236 17.51 32.56 3.93
C GLY A 236 17.45 31.46 5.01
N SER A 237 17.93 31.81 6.20
CA SER A 237 18.11 30.88 7.32
C SER A 237 16.82 30.64 8.11
N VAL A 238 16.59 29.41 8.55
CA VAL A 238 15.49 28.99 9.45
C VAL A 238 15.96 27.92 10.41
N SER A 239 15.15 27.58 11.42
CA SER A 239 15.43 26.44 12.29
C SER A 239 15.29 25.11 11.55
N ASN A 240 15.98 24.09 12.05
CA ASN A 240 15.82 22.71 11.59
C ASN A 240 14.42 22.11 11.88
N THR A 241 13.60 22.79 12.67
CA THR A 241 12.18 22.49 12.92
C THR A 241 11.22 23.11 11.89
N SER A 242 11.70 23.96 10.99
CA SER A 242 10.88 24.68 10.01
C SER A 242 10.58 23.85 8.76
N TYR A 243 9.32 23.92 8.31
CA TYR A 243 8.79 23.33 7.09
C TYR A 243 8.49 24.42 6.07
N LEU A 244 8.60 24.16 4.77
CA LEU A 244 8.08 25.09 3.75
C LEU A 244 6.54 25.10 3.74
N VAL A 245 5.93 23.93 3.88
CA VAL A 245 4.49 23.73 4.11
C VAL A 245 4.30 22.77 5.28
N ALA A 246 3.51 23.15 6.28
CA ALA A 246 3.18 22.30 7.42
C ALA A 246 1.67 22.07 7.49
N TYR A 247 1.24 20.82 7.26
CA TYR A 247 -0.12 20.38 7.55
C TYR A 247 -0.27 20.02 9.02
N ASN A 248 -1.29 20.60 9.66
CA ASN A 248 -1.74 20.17 10.98
C ASN A 248 -3.00 19.30 10.85
N CYS A 249 -2.87 18.00 11.15
CA CYS A 249 -3.97 17.04 11.11
C CYS A 249 -4.65 16.77 12.46
N SER A 250 -4.40 17.60 13.49
CA SER A 250 -4.99 17.42 14.83
C SER A 250 -6.52 17.53 14.87
N ASN A 251 -7.16 17.97 13.78
CA ASN A 251 -8.61 18.02 13.59
C ASN A 251 -9.20 16.75 12.96
N GLY A 252 -8.38 15.72 12.72
CA GLY A 252 -8.80 14.44 12.12
C GLY A 252 -9.19 14.51 10.63
N GLN A 253 -9.01 15.66 9.97
CA GLN A 253 -9.30 15.84 8.56
C GLN A 253 -8.15 15.35 7.67
N ARG A 254 -8.43 15.15 6.39
CA ARG A 254 -7.44 14.67 5.41
C ARG A 254 -6.56 15.81 4.91
N ALA A 255 -5.25 15.57 4.82
CA ALA A 255 -4.33 16.46 4.10
C ALA A 255 -4.19 15.97 2.65
N GLN A 256 -4.22 16.89 1.67
CA GLN A 256 -3.91 16.57 0.28
C GLN A 256 -2.98 17.63 -0.30
N PHE A 257 -1.85 17.21 -0.85
CA PHE A 257 -0.86 18.08 -1.45
C PHE A 257 -0.54 17.61 -2.87
N SER A 258 -0.62 18.50 -3.86
CA SER A 258 -0.42 18.11 -5.26
C SER A 258 0.13 19.18 -6.19
N GLY A 259 0.74 18.74 -7.30
CA GLY A 259 0.92 19.56 -8.49
C GLY A 259 1.93 20.71 -8.36
N MET A 260 2.98 20.61 -7.54
CA MET A 260 3.98 21.67 -7.44
C MET A 260 5.40 21.16 -7.15
N THR A 261 6.40 22.02 -7.41
CA THR A 261 7.80 21.79 -7.03
C THR A 261 8.11 22.60 -5.77
N LEU A 262 8.51 21.93 -4.69
CA LEU A 262 9.10 22.57 -3.51
C LEU A 262 10.62 22.46 -3.56
N ILE A 263 11.32 23.55 -3.28
CA ILE A 263 12.79 23.61 -3.29
C ILE A 263 13.27 24.20 -1.96
N GLY A 264 14.04 23.40 -1.22
CA GLY A 264 14.70 23.79 0.02
C GLY A 264 15.90 24.70 -0.22
N ASN A 265 16.48 25.19 0.87
CA ASN A 265 17.62 26.09 0.82
C ASN A 265 18.89 25.37 0.31
N GLY A 266 19.08 24.10 0.66
CA GLY A 266 20.25 23.29 0.30
C GLY A 266 21.49 23.56 1.17
N ASN A 267 21.48 24.57 2.05
CA ASN A 267 22.58 24.85 2.97
C ASN A 267 22.56 23.90 4.19
N ALA A 268 23.69 23.21 4.40
CA ALA A 268 23.95 22.29 5.50
C ALA A 268 23.55 22.81 6.89
N ALA A 269 23.81 24.10 7.18
CA ALA A 269 23.60 24.68 8.49
C ALA A 269 22.11 24.83 8.87
N ILE A 270 21.19 24.80 7.91
CA ILE A 270 19.77 25.09 8.12
C ILE A 270 18.97 23.83 8.45
N GLN A 271 19.25 22.71 7.76
CA GLN A 271 18.54 21.44 7.95
C GLN A 271 17.01 21.59 7.81
N ASP A 272 16.58 22.27 6.74
CA ASP A 272 15.18 22.56 6.47
C ASP A 272 14.36 21.33 6.05
N LYS A 273 13.04 21.42 6.25
CA LYS A 273 12.06 20.43 5.81
C LYS A 273 11.14 21.00 4.73
N GLY A 274 10.70 20.16 3.80
CA GLY A 274 9.78 20.55 2.74
C GLY A 274 8.32 20.57 3.19
N LEU A 275 7.67 19.42 3.07
CA LEU A 275 6.28 19.20 3.46
C LEU A 275 6.22 18.42 4.79
N GLY A 276 5.63 19.01 5.82
CA GLY A 276 5.29 18.35 7.08
C GLY A 276 3.85 17.85 7.08
N LEU A 277 3.65 16.59 7.41
CA LEU A 277 2.35 15.96 7.69
C LEU A 277 2.34 15.61 9.19
N LEU A 278 1.77 16.51 10.00
CA LEU A 278 1.97 16.54 11.45
C LEU A 278 0.70 16.18 12.22
N ASN A 279 0.86 15.72 13.46
CA ASN A 279 -0.21 15.49 14.43
C ASN A 279 -1.26 14.46 13.97
N GLY A 280 -0.81 13.31 13.45
CA GLY A 280 -1.70 12.15 13.23
C GLY A 280 -2.39 12.10 11.87
N CYS A 281 -1.78 12.66 10.83
CA CYS A 281 -2.36 12.67 9.48
C CYS A 281 -2.83 11.29 9.04
N SER A 282 -4.13 11.18 8.77
CA SER A 282 -4.82 9.95 8.41
C SER A 282 -5.56 10.16 7.10
N ASP A 283 -5.52 9.14 6.25
CA ASP A 283 -6.01 9.15 4.87
C ASP A 283 -5.46 10.33 4.03
N PHE A 284 -4.22 10.74 4.27
CA PHE A 284 -3.59 11.82 3.51
C PHE A 284 -3.15 11.38 2.11
N SER A 285 -2.89 12.35 1.24
CA SER A 285 -2.19 12.11 -0.02
C SER A 285 -1.16 13.20 -0.37
N VAL A 286 -0.09 12.77 -1.03
CA VAL A 286 0.94 13.64 -1.62
C VAL A 286 1.22 13.15 -3.03
N THR A 287 0.93 13.95 -4.06
CA THR A 287 1.02 13.44 -5.44
C THR A 287 1.47 14.44 -6.49
N ASN A 288 1.95 13.94 -7.63
CA ASN A 288 2.29 14.72 -8.82
C ASN A 288 3.13 15.97 -8.48
N SER A 289 4.07 15.84 -7.54
CA SER A 289 4.87 16.93 -6.98
C SER A 289 6.37 16.59 -7.02
N LYS A 290 7.21 17.60 -6.85
CA LYS A 290 8.68 17.45 -6.86
C LYS A 290 9.29 18.13 -5.64
N PHE A 291 10.27 17.49 -5.02
CA PHE A 291 10.92 17.98 -3.80
C PHE A 291 12.43 17.87 -3.93
N SER A 292 13.15 18.97 -3.71
CA SER A 292 14.61 18.99 -3.80
C SER A 292 15.26 19.93 -2.78
N LYS A 293 16.53 19.68 -2.47
CA LYS A 293 17.39 20.52 -1.61
C LYS A 293 16.89 20.75 -0.17
N PHE A 294 16.02 19.90 0.35
CA PHE A 294 15.64 19.93 1.77
C PHE A 294 16.63 19.14 2.60
N VAL A 295 17.49 19.85 3.34
CA VAL A 295 18.68 19.25 3.95
C VAL A 295 18.33 18.26 5.06
N PHE A 296 17.19 18.41 5.76
CA PHE A 296 16.71 17.35 6.65
C PHE A 296 15.86 16.33 5.89
N SER A 297 14.70 16.76 5.36
CA SER A 297 13.77 15.87 4.64
C SER A 297 12.83 16.62 3.69
N ALA A 298 12.66 16.11 2.48
CA ALA A 298 11.70 16.62 1.51
C ALA A 298 10.23 16.46 1.97
N VAL A 299 9.84 15.26 2.41
CA VAL A 299 8.55 15.01 3.08
C VAL A 299 8.79 14.38 4.45
N TYR A 300 8.13 14.92 5.47
CA TYR A 300 8.16 14.44 6.86
C TYR A 300 6.76 14.03 7.28
N VAL A 301 6.58 12.77 7.66
CA VAL A 301 5.34 12.22 8.23
C VAL A 301 5.67 11.85 9.67
N GLY A 302 5.12 12.54 10.67
CA GLY A 302 5.73 12.50 12.01
C GLY A 302 4.85 12.60 13.25
N ASP A 303 5.45 12.07 14.31
CA ASP A 303 5.23 12.39 15.73
C ASP A 303 3.86 12.03 16.31
N ALA A 304 3.16 11.09 15.67
CA ALA A 304 1.90 10.54 16.16
C ALA A 304 1.84 9.00 16.12
N PRO A 305 1.18 8.33 17.10
CA PRO A 305 1.06 6.86 17.15
C PRO A 305 0.32 6.20 15.97
N LYS A 306 -0.52 6.95 15.26
CA LYS A 306 -1.29 6.47 14.10
C LYS A 306 -1.22 7.52 13.00
N GLN A 307 -0.69 7.12 11.86
CA GLN A 307 -0.51 7.94 10.66
C GLN A 307 -0.63 7.02 9.45
N ARG A 308 -1.44 7.39 8.46
CA ARG A 308 -1.60 6.60 7.22
C ARG A 308 -2.03 7.47 6.06
N GLY A 309 -1.66 7.06 4.85
CA GLY A 309 -1.90 7.82 3.63
C GLY A 309 -0.98 7.34 2.52
N VAL A 310 -1.02 8.03 1.37
CA VAL A 310 -0.24 7.63 0.19
C VAL A 310 0.56 8.79 -0.42
N ILE A 311 1.87 8.57 -0.60
CA ILE A 311 2.79 9.43 -1.32
C ILE A 311 3.05 8.76 -2.67
N PHE A 312 2.59 9.35 -3.79
CA PHE A 312 2.70 8.70 -5.10
C PHE A 312 2.89 9.61 -6.31
N LYS A 313 3.57 9.13 -7.36
CA LYS A 313 3.90 9.92 -8.57
C LYS A 313 4.69 11.21 -8.30
N ASN A 314 5.52 11.23 -7.25
CA ASN A 314 6.39 12.35 -6.93
C ASN A 314 7.83 12.12 -7.38
N ASN A 315 8.59 13.21 -7.49
CA ASN A 315 10.02 13.22 -7.76
C ASN A 315 10.80 13.76 -6.53
N PHE A 316 11.70 12.95 -5.97
CA PHE A 316 12.53 13.32 -4.80
C PHE A 316 13.99 13.38 -5.23
N ILE A 317 14.50 14.60 -5.44
CA ILE A 317 15.74 14.84 -6.18
C ILE A 317 16.73 15.64 -5.33
N ASP A 318 17.95 15.15 -5.16
CA ASP A 318 19.09 15.90 -4.60
C ASP A 318 18.78 16.60 -3.26
N ASN A 319 18.24 15.83 -2.30
CA ASN A 319 18.05 16.32 -0.92
C ASN A 319 19.28 16.05 -0.03
N TYR A 320 20.19 15.15 -0.42
CA TYR A 320 21.42 14.87 0.34
C TYR A 320 22.32 16.09 0.49
N SER A 321 22.85 16.31 1.71
CA SER A 321 23.92 17.27 1.96
C SER A 321 25.29 16.59 2.03
N PRO A 322 26.14 16.70 0.98
CA PRO A 322 27.51 16.16 1.00
C PRO A 322 28.46 16.89 1.96
N GLU A 323 28.06 18.07 2.45
CA GLU A 323 28.75 18.81 3.50
C GLU A 323 28.49 18.19 4.89
N LEU A 324 27.22 17.92 5.23
CA LEU A 324 26.87 17.28 6.52
C LEU A 324 27.21 15.80 6.60
N LYS A 325 27.15 15.07 5.47
CA LYS A 325 27.34 13.61 5.40
C LYS A 325 26.43 12.81 6.34
N ASN A 326 25.24 13.35 6.64
CA ASN A 326 24.30 12.74 7.60
C ASN A 326 22.81 12.96 7.28
N LEU A 327 22.42 14.05 6.62
CA LEU A 327 21.01 14.36 6.38
C LEU A 327 20.67 14.49 4.89
N GLY A 328 19.37 14.50 4.59
CA GLY A 328 18.83 14.72 3.25
C GLY A 328 17.96 13.56 2.80
N TYR A 329 16.82 13.38 3.47
CA TYR A 329 15.89 12.30 3.23
C TYR A 329 14.85 12.68 2.16
N GLY A 330 14.48 11.73 1.29
CA GLY A 330 13.35 11.93 0.36
C GLY A 330 12.03 11.98 1.12
N VAL A 331 11.70 10.87 1.77
CA VAL A 331 10.62 10.74 2.76
C VAL A 331 11.22 10.32 4.10
N VAL A 332 10.70 10.85 5.20
CA VAL A 332 10.94 10.29 6.54
C VAL A 332 9.62 10.02 7.26
N VAL A 333 9.51 8.85 7.86
CA VAL A 333 8.32 8.41 8.62
C VAL A 333 8.71 8.18 10.08
N TYR A 334 8.34 9.10 10.96
CA TYR A 334 8.53 8.95 12.40
C TYR A 334 7.19 8.67 13.08
N GLY A 335 7.12 7.57 13.84
CA GLY A 335 5.96 7.29 14.68
C GLY A 335 5.88 8.22 15.91
N GLY A 336 4.92 7.96 16.79
CA GLY A 336 4.76 8.68 18.06
C GLY A 336 5.27 7.91 19.29
N GLY A 337 6.32 7.09 19.15
CA GLY A 337 6.89 6.28 20.24
C GLY A 337 6.07 5.04 20.64
N ALA A 338 4.90 4.84 20.03
CA ALA A 338 4.07 3.66 20.25
C ALA A 338 4.68 2.41 19.58
N TRP A 339 4.42 1.23 20.17
CA TRP A 339 4.90 -0.05 19.66
C TRP A 339 3.73 -1.02 19.43
N PRO A 340 2.93 -0.83 18.36
CA PRO A 340 1.73 -1.64 18.11
C PRO A 340 2.06 -3.10 17.76
N ALA A 341 1.04 -3.95 17.77
CA ALA A 341 1.15 -5.31 17.23
C ALA A 341 1.58 -5.28 15.74
N LEU A 342 2.29 -6.32 15.28
CA LEU A 342 2.75 -6.39 13.89
C LEU A 342 1.55 -6.58 12.96
N SER A 343 1.31 -5.62 12.06
CA SER A 343 0.14 -5.60 11.16
C SER A 343 0.57 -5.31 9.72
N LEU A 344 1.15 -6.34 9.07
CA LEU A 344 1.58 -6.28 7.67
C LEU A 344 0.40 -6.57 6.73
N GLY A 345 0.40 -5.97 5.54
CA GLY A 345 -0.69 -6.07 4.56
C GLY A 345 -1.91 -5.21 4.90
N SER A 346 -1.77 -4.27 5.84
CA SER A 346 -2.89 -3.48 6.38
C SER A 346 -2.91 -2.04 5.87
N ALA A 347 -4.06 -1.37 6.01
CA ALA A 347 -4.23 0.03 5.60
C ALA A 347 -3.56 1.04 6.55
N ASP A 348 -3.22 0.62 7.77
CA ASP A 348 -2.69 1.50 8.82
C ASP A 348 -1.15 1.67 8.69
N ALA A 349 -0.73 2.13 7.52
CA ALA A 349 0.67 2.41 7.18
C ALA A 349 0.82 3.68 6.34
N VAL A 350 2.02 4.25 6.32
CA VAL A 350 2.41 5.26 5.34
C VAL A 350 2.86 4.57 4.05
N PHE A 351 2.06 4.68 2.99
CA PHE A 351 2.38 4.13 1.67
C PHE A 351 3.21 5.13 0.85
N VAL A 352 4.27 4.64 0.23
CA VAL A 352 5.12 5.38 -0.69
C VAL A 352 5.22 4.53 -1.96
N GLU A 353 4.52 4.93 -3.03
CA GLU A 353 4.40 4.13 -4.25
C GLU A 353 4.46 4.90 -5.57
N ASP A 354 4.96 4.30 -6.64
CA ASP A 354 5.09 4.91 -7.97
C ASP A 354 5.86 6.26 -7.98
N ASN A 355 6.77 6.48 -7.03
CA ASN A 355 7.62 7.68 -7.00
C ASN A 355 8.97 7.41 -7.68
N TYR A 356 9.65 8.48 -8.07
CA TYR A 356 11.05 8.46 -8.49
C TYR A 356 11.93 9.17 -7.45
N PHE A 357 13.05 8.54 -7.11
CA PHE A 357 14.01 9.06 -6.14
C PHE A 357 15.43 9.05 -6.71
N SER A 358 16.18 10.14 -6.52
CA SER A 358 17.59 10.24 -6.90
C SER A 358 18.32 11.24 -5.99
N GLY A 359 19.56 10.96 -5.58
CA GLY A 359 20.38 11.92 -4.83
C GLY A 359 19.91 12.23 -3.39
N ASN A 360 19.19 11.32 -2.74
CA ASN A 360 18.84 11.41 -1.32
C ASN A 360 19.75 10.46 -0.51
N ARG A 361 20.06 10.78 0.75
CA ARG A 361 20.85 9.88 1.63
C ARG A 361 20.11 8.57 1.84
N HIS A 362 18.88 8.71 2.31
CA HIS A 362 17.87 7.68 2.37
C HIS A 362 16.68 8.23 1.55
N ASN A 363 16.24 7.48 0.56
CA ASN A 363 15.07 7.84 -0.24
C ASN A 363 13.80 7.70 0.59
N ILE A 364 13.77 6.69 1.48
CA ILE A 364 12.92 6.65 2.67
C ILE A 364 13.75 6.25 3.89
N ALA A 365 13.51 6.91 5.02
CA ALA A 365 14.00 6.54 6.35
C ALA A 365 12.85 6.48 7.36
N SER A 366 13.00 5.76 8.46
CA SER A 366 11.96 5.70 9.50
C SER A 366 12.51 5.47 10.91
N ASN A 367 11.74 5.84 11.94
CA ASN A 367 12.08 5.66 13.36
C ASN A 367 10.84 5.84 14.29
N ASN A 368 11.03 5.75 15.61
CA ASN A 368 10.05 6.12 16.64
C ASN A 368 8.69 5.39 16.61
N GLY A 369 8.68 4.09 16.28
CA GLY A 369 7.46 3.28 16.18
C GLY A 369 6.78 3.35 14.81
N SER A 370 7.51 3.76 13.78
CA SER A 370 7.03 3.92 12.40
C SER A 370 6.48 2.64 11.76
N VAL A 371 5.46 2.81 10.93
CA VAL A 371 4.87 1.76 10.07
C VAL A 371 4.78 2.28 8.64
N TYR A 372 5.51 1.69 7.71
CA TYR A 372 5.52 2.14 6.31
C TYR A 372 5.51 1.01 5.27
N VAL A 373 5.06 1.34 4.06
CA VAL A 373 5.12 0.48 2.88
C VAL A 373 5.81 1.25 1.75
N PHE A 374 6.93 0.74 1.26
CA PHE A 374 7.70 1.32 0.15
C PHE A 374 7.65 0.37 -1.04
N ARG A 375 6.83 0.70 -2.06
CA ARG A 375 6.52 -0.25 -3.14
C ARG A 375 6.43 0.35 -4.54
N TYR A 376 6.81 -0.39 -5.58
CA TYR A 376 6.72 0.06 -6.99
C TYR A 376 7.47 1.38 -7.30
N ASN A 377 8.40 1.82 -6.44
CA ASN A 377 9.18 3.03 -6.69
C ASN A 377 10.37 2.74 -7.60
N LYS A 378 10.83 3.78 -8.31
CA LYS A 378 12.11 3.79 -9.03
C LYS A 378 13.13 4.58 -8.22
N VAL A 379 14.28 3.99 -7.93
CA VAL A 379 15.30 4.54 -7.04
C VAL A 379 16.65 4.54 -7.72
N ASN A 380 17.32 5.69 -7.77
CA ASN A 380 18.61 5.86 -8.41
C ASN A 380 19.68 6.31 -7.40
N GLY A 381 20.66 5.45 -7.14
CA GLY A 381 21.87 5.80 -6.40
C GLY A 381 22.77 6.75 -7.20
N THR A 382 23.37 7.75 -6.55
CA THR A 382 24.24 8.75 -7.20
C THR A 382 25.55 8.90 -6.44
N ASP A 383 26.61 9.40 -7.10
CA ASP A 383 27.95 9.49 -6.51
C ASP A 383 27.99 10.24 -5.17
N ALA A 384 27.14 11.26 -5.00
CA ALA A 384 27.08 12.01 -3.75
C ALA A 384 26.57 11.14 -2.58
N ALA A 385 25.55 10.31 -2.80
CA ALA A 385 24.87 9.54 -1.76
C ALA A 385 25.24 8.04 -1.75
N LYS A 386 26.28 7.62 -2.48
CA LYS A 386 26.59 6.20 -2.69
C LYS A 386 26.99 5.42 -1.44
N ASP A 387 27.48 6.10 -0.41
CA ASP A 387 27.98 5.50 0.82
C ASP A 387 26.89 5.13 1.85
N TYR A 388 25.60 5.20 1.48
CA TYR A 388 24.47 4.95 2.38
C TYR A 388 23.48 3.90 1.83
N ALA A 389 22.56 3.47 2.69
CA ALA A 389 21.43 2.64 2.30
C ALA A 389 20.36 3.49 1.58
N MET A 390 19.92 3.07 0.39
CA MET A 390 18.93 3.82 -0.38
C MET A 390 17.53 3.79 0.26
N THR A 391 17.16 2.71 0.91
CA THR A 391 15.91 2.50 1.64
C THR A 391 16.27 2.03 3.04
N ASP A 392 15.69 2.63 4.08
CA ASP A 392 16.16 2.44 5.45
C ASP A 392 15.04 2.27 6.49
N ALA A 393 15.33 1.49 7.52
CA ALA A 393 14.57 1.44 8.77
C ALA A 393 15.54 1.45 9.96
N HIS A 394 15.59 2.55 10.73
CA HIS A 394 16.40 2.63 11.96
C HIS A 394 15.95 1.61 13.02
N GLY A 395 16.90 1.14 13.83
CA GLY A 395 16.62 0.55 15.14
C GLY A 395 16.54 1.61 16.24
N LEU A 396 16.56 1.19 17.50
CA LEU A 396 16.48 2.11 18.63
C LEU A 396 17.68 3.07 18.62
N SER A 397 17.45 4.37 18.54
CA SER A 397 18.52 5.37 18.42
C SER A 397 18.22 6.63 19.24
N SER A 398 18.01 7.78 18.62
CA SER A 398 17.70 9.05 19.32
C SER A 398 16.22 9.20 19.70
N SER A 399 15.37 8.29 19.23
CA SER A 399 13.93 8.26 19.48
C SER A 399 13.55 7.25 20.58
N GLN A 400 12.35 7.36 21.14
CA GLN A 400 11.86 6.45 22.20
C GLN A 400 11.78 4.98 21.74
N ARG A 401 11.61 4.77 20.44
CA ARG A 401 11.57 3.46 19.77
C ARG A 401 12.36 3.50 18.46
N GLY A 402 12.78 2.34 17.98
CA GLY A 402 13.21 2.12 16.60
C GLY A 402 12.04 2.14 15.61
N SER A 403 12.24 1.67 14.39
CA SER A 403 11.14 1.45 13.43
C SER A 403 10.26 0.28 13.87
N ARG A 404 8.93 0.38 13.81
CA ARG A 404 8.07 -0.76 14.19
C ARG A 404 8.00 -1.81 13.08
N SER A 405 7.61 -1.39 11.87
CA SER A 405 7.52 -2.32 10.74
C SER A 405 7.60 -1.67 9.37
N PHE A 406 8.04 -2.46 8.40
CA PHE A 406 8.22 -2.06 7.00
C PHE A 406 7.74 -3.15 6.03
N GLU A 407 7.24 -2.73 4.86
CA GLU A 407 7.02 -3.62 3.72
C GLU A 407 7.70 -3.01 2.48
N ILE A 408 8.71 -3.68 1.93
CA ILE A 408 9.56 -3.10 0.88
C ILE A 408 9.55 -4.03 -0.34
N TYR A 409 8.74 -3.71 -1.36
CA TYR A 409 8.52 -4.66 -2.45
C TYR A 409 8.23 -4.09 -3.84
N ASN A 410 8.55 -4.89 -4.88
CA ASN A 410 8.38 -4.52 -6.29
C ASN A 410 9.09 -3.19 -6.68
N ASN A 411 10.08 -2.72 -5.91
CA ASN A 411 10.84 -1.51 -6.27
C ASN A 411 11.94 -1.85 -7.28
N THR A 412 12.26 -0.90 -8.15
CA THR A 412 13.38 -1.00 -9.10
C THR A 412 14.48 -0.05 -8.66
N TYR A 413 15.64 -0.59 -8.31
CA TYR A 413 16.83 0.17 -8.00
C TYR A 413 17.74 0.28 -9.23
N SER A 414 18.46 1.39 -9.33
CA SER A 414 19.44 1.70 -10.37
C SER A 414 20.57 2.54 -9.77
N THR A 415 21.63 2.78 -10.55
CA THR A 415 22.76 3.63 -10.12
C THR A 415 23.24 4.49 -11.27
N SER A 416 23.42 5.79 -11.01
CA SER A 416 24.15 6.74 -11.84
C SER A 416 25.40 7.18 -11.08
N ILE A 417 26.38 6.28 -11.00
CA ILE A 417 27.67 6.47 -10.31
C ILE A 417 28.82 6.33 -11.32
N SER A 418 29.83 7.19 -11.20
CA SER A 418 31.03 7.20 -12.05
C SER A 418 32.02 6.09 -11.71
N SER A 419 32.02 5.63 -10.46
CA SER A 419 33.00 4.66 -9.94
C SER A 419 32.53 3.99 -8.65
N GLY A 420 33.06 2.80 -8.37
CA GLY A 420 32.72 2.02 -7.18
C GLY A 420 31.33 1.41 -7.26
N LEU A 421 30.70 1.22 -6.09
CA LEU A 421 29.36 0.64 -5.95
C LEU A 421 28.51 1.53 -5.03
N GLN A 422 27.20 1.54 -5.21
CA GLN A 422 26.27 2.01 -4.17
C GLN A 422 26.32 1.00 -3.01
N ARG A 423 26.47 1.48 -1.76
CA ARG A 423 26.73 0.63 -0.59
C ARG A 423 25.62 -0.41 -0.33
N THR A 424 24.37 0.04 -0.27
CA THR A 424 23.22 -0.79 0.11
C THR A 424 21.94 -0.30 -0.56
N ALA A 425 21.09 -1.22 -1.07
CA ALA A 425 19.74 -0.87 -1.51
C ALA A 425 18.78 -0.76 -0.33
N ILE A 426 18.70 -1.79 0.53
CA ILE A 426 17.77 -1.84 1.66
C ILE A 426 18.55 -2.13 2.96
N GLY A 427 18.64 -1.14 3.85
CA GLY A 427 19.30 -1.26 5.16
C GLY A 427 18.29 -1.38 6.29
N ILE A 428 18.30 -2.49 7.02
CA ILE A 428 17.43 -2.75 8.16
C ILE A 428 18.25 -2.77 9.44
N ARG A 429 17.93 -1.87 10.36
CA ARG A 429 18.63 -1.69 11.65
C ARG A 429 17.74 -2.02 12.86
N GLY A 430 16.43 -2.17 12.64
CA GLY A 430 15.46 -2.65 13.60
C GLY A 430 14.06 -2.79 12.98
N GLY A 431 13.10 -3.26 13.78
CA GLY A 431 11.72 -3.52 13.33
C GLY A 431 11.54 -4.80 12.51
N ASP A 432 10.27 -5.16 12.26
CA ASP A 432 9.88 -6.40 11.57
C ASP A 432 9.23 -6.12 10.21
N GLY A 433 9.29 -7.05 9.26
CA GLY A 433 8.77 -6.75 7.93
C GLY A 433 8.95 -7.81 6.85
N VAL A 434 8.70 -7.37 5.61
CA VAL A 434 8.85 -8.17 4.39
C VAL A 434 9.64 -7.39 3.33
N ILE A 435 10.53 -8.08 2.62
CA ILE A 435 11.38 -7.51 1.57
C ILE A 435 11.38 -8.44 0.35
N PHE A 436 10.62 -8.12 -0.70
CA PHE A 436 10.44 -9.06 -1.80
C PHE A 436 10.24 -8.46 -3.19
N ASN A 437 10.57 -9.23 -4.22
CA ASN A 437 10.43 -8.85 -5.64
C ASN A 437 11.12 -7.52 -6.01
N ASN A 438 12.08 -7.02 -5.22
CA ASN A 438 12.84 -5.83 -5.60
C ASN A 438 13.90 -6.23 -6.63
N THR A 439 14.08 -5.40 -7.65
CA THR A 439 15.17 -5.57 -8.64
C THR A 439 16.32 -4.66 -8.25
N VAL A 440 17.49 -5.23 -7.95
CA VAL A 440 18.69 -4.50 -7.52
C VAL A 440 19.86 -4.90 -8.41
N PRO A 441 20.53 -3.96 -9.12
CA PRO A 441 21.62 -4.29 -10.02
C PRO A 441 22.92 -4.58 -9.28
N ALA A 442 23.84 -5.30 -9.93
CA ALA A 442 25.17 -5.62 -9.41
C ALA A 442 26.06 -4.39 -9.13
N THR A 443 25.67 -3.18 -9.56
CA THR A 443 26.30 -1.90 -9.19
C THR A 443 25.95 -1.43 -7.77
N VAL A 444 25.07 -2.17 -7.07
CA VAL A 444 24.85 -2.04 -5.62
C VAL A 444 25.57 -3.19 -4.91
N SER A 445 26.30 -2.89 -3.84
CA SER A 445 27.11 -3.84 -3.06
C SER A 445 26.27 -4.80 -2.21
N ARG A 446 25.07 -4.38 -1.76
CA ARG A 446 24.13 -5.18 -0.96
C ARG A 446 22.69 -4.94 -1.41
N THR A 447 21.94 -5.99 -1.72
CA THR A 447 20.47 -5.92 -1.88
C THR A 447 19.82 -5.61 -0.53
N VAL A 448 20.13 -6.43 0.47
CA VAL A 448 19.68 -6.24 1.85
C VAL A 448 20.89 -6.24 2.76
N GLU A 449 20.91 -5.31 3.71
CA GLU A 449 21.87 -5.28 4.79
C GLU A 449 21.11 -5.35 6.12
N LEU A 450 21.39 -6.40 6.89
CA LEU A 450 20.84 -6.59 8.22
C LEU A 450 21.87 -6.14 9.26
N MET A 451 21.44 -5.26 10.15
CA MET A 451 22.23 -4.56 11.15
C MET A 451 21.48 -4.48 12.47
N VAL A 452 22.18 -4.11 13.54
CA VAL A 452 21.59 -3.74 14.83
C VAL A 452 21.91 -2.27 15.14
N GLU A 453 21.00 -1.60 15.85
CA GLU A 453 21.15 -0.21 16.29
C GLU A 453 20.57 -0.07 17.71
N GLY A 454 21.24 0.70 18.56
CA GLY A 454 20.88 0.90 19.97
C GLY A 454 21.51 -0.09 20.96
N PHE A 455 22.20 -1.13 20.47
CA PHE A 455 22.90 -2.11 21.31
C PHE A 455 24.08 -2.75 20.57
N GLY A 456 24.98 -3.40 21.33
CA GLY A 456 26.17 -4.05 20.78
C GLY A 456 25.86 -5.43 20.18
N CYS A 457 26.55 -5.79 19.10
CA CYS A 457 26.38 -7.10 18.49
C CYS A 457 26.74 -8.24 19.47
N GLY A 458 25.88 -9.25 19.56
CA GLY A 458 25.99 -10.34 20.54
C GLY A 458 25.05 -10.17 21.75
N THR A 459 24.49 -8.98 21.99
CA THR A 459 23.34 -8.85 22.89
C THR A 459 22.10 -9.44 22.24
N TYR A 460 21.39 -10.34 22.95
CA TYR A 460 20.13 -10.92 22.50
C TYR A 460 19.20 -11.21 23.69
N PRO A 461 17.92 -10.79 23.66
CA PRO A 461 17.35 -9.88 22.68
C PRO A 461 17.81 -8.42 22.92
N GLY A 462 18.19 -7.72 21.86
CA GLY A 462 18.28 -6.27 21.86
C GLY A 462 16.91 -5.60 21.83
N ALA A 463 16.88 -4.32 22.22
CA ALA A 463 15.70 -3.47 22.16
C ALA A 463 15.37 -3.13 20.70
N ASP A 464 14.09 -3.24 20.32
CA ASP A 464 13.54 -2.93 18.99
C ASP A 464 14.25 -3.61 17.79
N GLN A 465 15.09 -4.61 18.05
CA GLN A 465 15.76 -5.41 17.03
C GLN A 465 14.74 -6.11 16.14
N SER A 466 15.13 -6.37 14.89
CA SER A 466 14.41 -7.27 14.00
C SER A 466 14.30 -8.68 14.59
N ARG A 467 13.10 -9.26 14.54
CA ARG A 467 12.82 -10.67 14.92
C ARG A 467 11.90 -11.39 13.92
N SER A 468 11.34 -10.68 12.94
CA SER A 468 10.45 -11.24 11.93
C SER A 468 10.61 -10.56 10.56
N VAL A 469 11.79 -10.70 9.96
CA VAL A 469 12.11 -10.13 8.63
C VAL A 469 12.12 -11.23 7.57
N TYR A 470 11.16 -11.21 6.64
CA TYR A 470 11.06 -12.21 5.58
C TYR A 470 11.54 -11.64 4.24
N ILE A 471 12.45 -12.35 3.58
CA ILE A 471 13.16 -11.88 2.38
C ILE A 471 13.03 -12.93 1.28
N TRP A 472 12.42 -12.62 0.14
CA TRP A 472 12.28 -13.58 -0.97
C TRP A 472 12.21 -12.91 -2.34
N ASN A 473 12.55 -13.64 -3.41
CA ASN A 473 12.38 -13.22 -4.81
C ASN A 473 12.96 -11.84 -5.20
N ASN A 474 13.89 -11.26 -4.43
CA ASN A 474 14.65 -10.10 -4.89
C ASN A 474 15.63 -10.57 -5.99
N THR A 475 15.79 -9.81 -7.07
CA THR A 475 16.48 -10.22 -8.31
C THR A 475 17.63 -9.30 -8.68
N ALA A 476 18.50 -9.78 -9.59
CA ALA A 476 19.76 -9.15 -10.01
C ALA A 476 20.81 -8.92 -8.89
N ASN A 477 20.53 -9.47 -7.69
CA ASN A 477 21.34 -9.38 -6.48
C ASN A 477 22.85 -9.52 -6.72
N PRO A 478 23.68 -8.66 -6.11
CA PRO A 478 25.12 -8.75 -6.23
C PRO A 478 25.61 -10.10 -5.69
N GLN A 479 26.58 -10.68 -6.38
CA GLN A 479 27.33 -11.85 -5.92
C GLN A 479 28.74 -11.36 -5.59
N ASN A 480 29.05 -11.26 -4.30
CA ASN A 480 30.37 -10.85 -3.80
C ASN A 480 30.71 -11.64 -2.54
N GLY A 481 32.00 -11.71 -2.19
CA GLY A 481 32.51 -12.63 -1.16
C GLY A 481 32.05 -12.40 0.29
N TYR A 482 31.16 -11.45 0.53
CA TYR A 482 30.57 -11.15 1.86
C TYR A 482 29.03 -11.11 1.86
N THR A 483 28.37 -11.31 0.71
CA THR A 483 26.91 -11.44 0.64
C THR A 483 26.50 -12.87 0.27
N THR A 484 25.36 -13.31 0.81
CA THR A 484 24.69 -14.54 0.35
C THR A 484 23.39 -14.14 -0.33
N ASN A 485 23.27 -14.38 -1.65
CA ASN A 485 22.14 -13.92 -2.46
C ASN A 485 21.86 -12.39 -2.32
N GLY A 486 22.93 -11.58 -2.29
CA GLY A 486 22.86 -10.13 -2.08
C GLY A 486 22.52 -9.67 -0.66
N ILE A 487 22.42 -10.58 0.31
CA ILE A 487 22.17 -10.26 1.72
C ILE A 487 23.50 -10.24 2.48
N ASP A 488 23.81 -9.11 3.11
CA ASP A 488 24.84 -8.98 4.15
C ASP A 488 24.16 -8.97 5.52
N ASN A 489 24.70 -9.70 6.49
CA ASN A 489 24.27 -9.64 7.88
C ASN A 489 25.49 -9.29 8.72
N THR A 490 25.57 -8.03 9.12
CA THR A 490 26.72 -7.46 9.83
C THR A 490 26.72 -7.82 11.33
N CYS A 491 25.65 -8.46 11.83
CA CYS A 491 25.56 -8.92 13.20
C CYS A 491 24.89 -10.32 13.33
N PRO A 492 25.55 -11.40 12.88
CA PRO A 492 24.98 -12.75 12.93
C PRO A 492 24.78 -13.28 14.36
N ALA A 493 25.46 -12.72 15.36
CA ALA A 493 25.28 -13.09 16.76
C ALA A 493 23.90 -12.67 17.31
N SER A 494 23.39 -11.49 16.93
CA SER A 494 22.08 -11.00 17.35
C SER A 494 20.97 -11.23 16.32
N LEU A 495 21.31 -11.46 15.04
CA LEU A 495 20.36 -11.71 13.95
C LEU A 495 20.61 -13.08 13.31
N GLY A 496 19.82 -14.08 13.72
CA GLY A 496 19.94 -15.47 13.26
C GLY A 496 19.05 -15.77 12.06
N LEU A 497 19.60 -16.48 11.06
CA LEU A 497 18.81 -17.07 9.98
C LEU A 497 17.83 -18.10 10.57
N ASN A 498 16.58 -18.07 10.10
CA ASN A 498 15.46 -18.86 10.61
C ASN A 498 15.10 -18.60 12.09
N ARG A 499 15.61 -17.51 12.69
CA ARG A 499 15.26 -17.04 14.03
C ARG A 499 14.69 -15.62 14.00
N ASP A 500 15.45 -14.69 13.42
CA ASP A 500 15.11 -13.27 13.32
C ASP A 500 14.78 -12.84 11.89
N TYR A 501 15.43 -13.49 10.91
CA TYR A 501 15.14 -13.30 9.49
C TYR A 501 15.03 -14.65 8.74
N PHE A 502 14.26 -14.64 7.65
CA PHE A 502 13.79 -15.84 6.94
C PHE A 502 13.93 -15.61 5.43
N LEU A 503 14.38 -16.63 4.69
CA LEU A 503 14.64 -16.53 3.24
C LEU A 503 13.52 -17.11 2.37
N ASN A 504 12.28 -17.03 2.87
CA ASN A 504 11.07 -17.53 2.24
C ASN A 504 9.93 -16.51 2.36
N ALA A 505 8.88 -16.69 1.57
CA ALA A 505 7.66 -15.90 1.70
C ALA A 505 7.06 -16.04 3.11
N LYS A 506 6.60 -14.92 3.69
CA LYS A 506 5.98 -14.91 5.02
C LYS A 506 4.65 -15.68 5.00
N PRO A 507 4.47 -16.72 5.83
CA PRO A 507 3.20 -17.44 5.90
C PRO A 507 2.03 -16.52 6.25
N GLY A 508 0.92 -16.67 5.52
CA GLY A 508 -0.31 -15.90 5.70
C GLY A 508 -0.23 -14.41 5.37
N TYR A 509 0.88 -13.92 4.82
CA TYR A 509 1.00 -12.52 4.39
C TYR A 509 0.39 -12.31 3.00
N THR A 510 -0.47 -11.30 2.90
CA THR A 510 -1.01 -10.78 1.65
C THR A 510 -0.69 -9.28 1.59
N PRO A 511 -0.04 -8.76 0.53
CA PRO A 511 0.19 -7.32 0.41
C PRO A 511 -1.12 -6.53 0.38
N TYR A 512 -1.12 -5.33 0.97
CA TYR A 512 -2.28 -4.43 0.87
C TYR A 512 -2.57 -4.07 -0.60
N VAL A 513 -3.83 -3.79 -0.94
CA VAL A 513 -4.26 -3.54 -2.32
C VAL A 513 -3.43 -2.44 -3.01
N TYR A 514 -3.09 -2.68 -4.28
CA TYR A 514 -2.36 -1.76 -5.14
C TYR A 514 -3.12 -1.59 -6.48
N PRO A 515 -3.25 -0.37 -7.04
CA PRO A 515 -2.91 0.93 -6.44
C PRO A 515 -3.58 1.19 -5.09
N HIS A 516 -2.97 2.03 -4.23
CA HIS A 516 -3.59 2.39 -2.95
C HIS A 516 -4.95 3.08 -3.18
N PRO A 517 -6.03 2.76 -2.44
CA PRO A 517 -7.38 3.24 -2.78
C PRO A 517 -7.54 4.77 -2.75
N LEU A 518 -6.77 5.46 -1.90
CA LEU A 518 -6.75 6.93 -1.81
C LEU A 518 -6.17 7.64 -3.06
N ARG A 519 -5.68 6.89 -4.05
CA ARG A 519 -5.29 7.42 -5.36
C ARG A 519 -6.47 7.69 -6.28
N ALA A 520 -7.65 7.16 -5.98
CA ALA A 520 -8.85 7.42 -6.77
C ALA A 520 -9.28 8.89 -6.65
N GLY A 521 -9.42 9.58 -7.79
CA GLY A 521 -9.87 10.98 -7.85
C GLY A 521 -8.80 12.04 -7.64
N GLN A 522 -7.51 11.74 -7.92
CA GLN A 522 -6.37 12.66 -7.73
C GLN A 522 -5.44 12.80 -8.93
#